data_AF-A0AAJ1AVT8-F1
#
_entry.id   AF-A0AAJ1AVT8-F1
#
_cell.length_a   1.000
_cell.length_b   1.000
_cell.length_c   1.000
_cell.angle_alpha   90.00
_cell.angle_beta   90.00
_cell.angle_gamma   90.00
#
_symmetry.space_group_name_H-M   'P 1'
#
loop_
_entity.id
_entity.type
_entity.pdbx_description
1 polymer ?
#
loop_
_entity_poly.entity_id
_entity_poly.type
_entity_poly.pdbx_seq_one_letter_code
_entity_poly.pdbx_strand_id
1 'polypeptide(L)'
;MAGTYTYDPSKLSDRGKDLMRFELGDTMVEGREKTSALSDEEYEALLEMNKNWKRAKLACIESIFRRFSYEPDTQTGPLSLQFGARAKLWQEEYEKLKASISKSYLSESAIKMQGDSYGSPYFYTGMMSMEKEGR
;
A
#
# COMPACT_ATOMS: atom_id res chain seq x y z
N MET A 1 3.62 23.86 11.21
CA MET A 1 3.35 24.15 9.79
C MET A 1 2.05 23.46 9.43
N ALA A 2 1.11 24.15 8.80
CA ALA A 2 -0.03 23.50 8.18
C ALA A 2 0.49 22.70 6.97
N GLY A 3 0.04 21.45 6.83
CA GLY A 3 0.44 20.60 5.71
C GLY A 3 -0.20 21.11 4.42
N THR A 4 0.53 21.06 3.32
CA THR A 4 0.06 21.58 2.03
C THR A 4 -0.82 20.54 1.34
N TYR A 5 -1.77 21.01 0.52
CA TYR A 5 -2.55 20.14 -0.36
C TYR A 5 -2.44 20.62 -1.80
N THR A 6 -1.79 19.81 -2.64
CA THR A 6 -1.74 20.01 -4.09
C THR A 6 -2.07 18.71 -4.82
N TYR A 7 -2.84 18.84 -5.90
CA TYR A 7 -3.17 17.75 -6.80
C TYR A 7 -3.11 18.25 -8.24
N ASP A 8 -2.25 17.62 -9.05
CA ASP A 8 -2.07 17.92 -10.47
C ASP A 8 -2.36 16.66 -11.33
N PRO A 9 -3.52 16.59 -12.01
CA PRO A 9 -3.88 15.47 -12.87
C PRO A 9 -2.91 15.23 -14.04
N SER A 10 -2.10 16.23 -14.42
CA SER A 10 -1.13 16.06 -15.52
C SER A 10 0.05 15.15 -15.15
N LYS A 11 0.29 14.94 -13.86
CA LYS A 11 1.43 14.16 -13.32
C LYS A 11 1.08 12.71 -12.99
N LEU A 12 -0.08 12.22 -13.43
CA LEU A 12 -0.51 10.85 -13.17
C LEU A 12 0.35 9.79 -13.89
N SER A 13 1.11 10.19 -14.92
CA SER A 13 2.10 9.30 -15.55
C SER A 13 3.26 8.96 -14.61
N ASP A 14 3.54 9.86 -13.67
CA ASP A 14 4.68 9.74 -12.78
C ASP A 14 4.25 8.96 -11.53
N ARG A 15 5.11 8.04 -11.07
CA ARG A 15 4.93 7.35 -9.78
C ARG A 15 5.29 8.29 -8.63
N GLY A 16 4.57 9.40 -8.53
CA GLY A 16 4.73 10.45 -7.52
C GLY A 16 3.44 10.69 -6.74
N LYS A 17 3.44 11.74 -5.91
CA LYS A 17 2.34 12.09 -5.01
C LYS A 17 0.97 12.13 -5.70
N ASP A 18 0.87 12.74 -6.88
CA ASP A 18 -0.41 12.91 -7.60
C ASP A 18 -1.06 11.58 -8.00
N LEU A 19 -0.27 10.61 -8.44
CA LEU A 19 -0.76 9.26 -8.72
C LEU A 19 -1.20 8.55 -7.43
N MET A 20 -0.49 8.74 -6.32
CA MET A 20 -0.87 8.14 -5.03
C MET A 20 -2.21 8.70 -4.55
N ARG A 21 -2.39 10.02 -4.64
CA ARG A 21 -3.65 10.70 -4.34
C ARG A 21 -4.79 10.17 -5.20
N PHE A 22 -4.55 10.02 -6.51
CA PHE A 22 -5.54 9.46 -7.43
C PHE A 22 -5.92 8.02 -7.09
N GLU A 23 -4.95 7.14 -6.87
CA GLU A 23 -5.20 5.73 -6.55
C GLU A 23 -5.91 5.54 -5.20
N LEU A 24 -5.71 6.46 -4.24
CA LEU A 24 -6.37 6.44 -2.93
C LEU A 24 -7.69 7.22 -2.92
N GLY A 25 -8.06 7.87 -4.02
CA GLY A 25 -9.29 8.69 -4.11
C GLY A 25 -9.22 10.02 -3.35
N ASP A 26 -8.02 10.49 -3.00
CA ASP A 26 -7.74 11.74 -2.29
C ASP A 26 -7.61 12.93 -3.26
N THR A 27 -8.59 13.10 -4.15
CA THR A 27 -8.60 14.10 -5.25
C THR A 27 -9.54 15.27 -5.01
N MET A 28 -10.24 15.30 -3.87
CA MET A 28 -11.23 16.33 -3.57
C MET A 28 -10.55 17.64 -3.13
N VAL A 29 -10.38 18.56 -4.09
CA VAL A 29 -9.63 19.82 -3.90
C VAL A 29 -10.42 20.89 -3.13
N GLU A 30 -11.75 20.82 -3.11
CA GLU A 30 -12.61 21.88 -2.56
C GLU A 30 -12.42 22.12 -1.06
N GLY A 31 -12.10 21.07 -0.29
CA GLY A 31 -11.86 21.17 1.14
C GLY A 31 -10.39 21.35 1.54
N ARG A 32 -9.47 21.38 0.56
CA ARG A 32 -8.01 21.52 0.74
C ARG A 32 -7.50 20.59 1.86
N GLU A 33 -6.80 21.18 2.83
CA GLU A 33 -6.19 20.50 3.99
C GLU A 33 -7.19 19.83 4.94
N LYS A 34 -8.47 20.24 4.91
CA LYS A 34 -9.50 19.69 5.81
C LYS A 34 -10.08 18.38 5.31
N THR A 35 -10.03 18.14 4.01
CA THR A 35 -10.55 16.92 3.38
C THR A 35 -9.45 15.95 2.95
N SER A 36 -8.19 16.40 2.96
CA SER A 36 -7.06 15.58 2.57
C SER A 36 -6.84 14.41 3.54
N ALA A 37 -6.71 13.20 3.00
CA ALA A 37 -6.39 12.01 3.81
C ALA A 37 -5.00 12.14 4.43
N LEU A 38 -4.03 12.58 3.61
CA LEU A 38 -2.66 12.92 3.99
C LEU A 38 -2.22 14.23 3.33
N SER A 39 -1.36 14.95 4.02
CA SER A 39 -0.69 16.16 3.52
C SER A 39 0.35 15.82 2.45
N ASP A 40 0.73 16.82 1.66
CA ASP A 40 1.76 16.67 0.63
C ASP A 40 3.08 16.16 1.21
N GLU A 41 3.47 16.71 2.36
CA GLU A 41 4.71 16.39 3.04
C GLU A 41 4.71 14.93 3.55
N GLU A 42 3.55 14.41 3.97
CA GLU A 42 3.41 13.00 4.37
C GLU A 42 3.53 12.04 3.18
N TYR A 43 2.93 12.36 2.03
CA TYR A 43 3.07 11.54 0.83
C TYR A 43 4.52 11.51 0.33
N GLU A 44 5.17 12.67 0.29
CA GLU A 44 6.57 12.79 -0.14
C GLU A 44 7.51 12.02 0.80
N ALA A 45 7.34 12.16 2.12
CA ALA A 45 8.11 11.39 3.10
C ALA A 45 7.93 9.87 2.96
N LEU A 46 6.69 9.41 2.74
CA LEU A 46 6.41 7.97 2.58
C LEU A 46 6.98 7.39 1.28
N LEU A 47 7.01 8.20 0.21
CA LEU A 47 7.63 7.84 -1.06
C LEU A 47 9.17 7.78 -0.93
N GLU A 48 9.78 8.73 -0.22
CA GLU A 48 11.23 8.74 0.03
C GLU A 48 11.67 7.57 0.92
N MET A 49 10.91 7.26 1.98
CA MET A 49 11.20 6.13 2.87
C MET A 49 11.10 4.77 2.17
N ASN A 50 10.29 4.65 1.11
CA ASN A 50 10.00 3.39 0.44
C ASN A 50 10.37 3.42 -1.05
N LYS A 51 11.53 2.84 -1.39
CA LYS A 51 11.98 2.69 -2.80
C LYS A 51 10.99 1.97 -3.72
N ASN A 52 10.10 1.13 -3.18
CA ASN A 52 9.08 0.43 -3.95
C ASN A 52 7.72 1.11 -3.80
N TRP A 53 7.16 1.56 -4.92
CA TRP A 53 5.83 2.19 -5.00
C TRP A 53 4.73 1.42 -4.25
N LYS A 54 4.67 0.09 -4.40
CA LYS A 54 3.65 -0.72 -3.74
C LYS A 54 3.80 -0.72 -2.22
N ARG A 55 5.03 -0.63 -1.71
CA ARG A 55 5.31 -0.50 -0.27
C ARG A 55 4.98 0.90 0.23
N ALA A 56 5.31 1.94 -0.54
CA ALA A 56 4.91 3.31 -0.22
C ALA A 56 3.38 3.42 -0.13
N LYS A 57 2.65 2.84 -1.08
CA LYS A 57 1.18 2.77 -1.07
C LYS A 57 0.65 2.04 0.16
N LEU A 58 1.26 0.90 0.51
CA LEU A 58 0.88 0.15 1.72
C LEU A 58 1.07 1.01 2.99
N ALA A 59 2.16 1.75 3.09
CA ALA A 59 2.42 2.65 4.22
C ALA A 59 1.43 3.84 4.26
N CYS A 60 1.03 4.37 3.10
CA CYS A 60 -0.01 5.40 3.02
C CYS A 60 -1.35 4.89 3.55
N ILE A 61 -1.80 3.72 3.08
CA ILE A 61 -3.05 3.08 3.54
C ILE A 61 -2.97 2.83 5.05
N GLU A 62 -1.79 2.41 5.55
CA GLU A 62 -1.57 2.18 6.98
C GLU A 62 -1.76 3.44 7.83
N SER A 63 -1.24 4.58 7.37
CA SER A 63 -1.46 5.86 8.03
C SER A 63 -2.94 6.26 8.04
N ILE A 64 -3.62 6.09 6.90
CA ILE A 64 -5.03 6.48 6.72
C ILE A 64 -5.96 5.68 7.66
N PHE A 65 -5.86 4.35 7.70
CA PHE A 65 -6.78 3.58 8.55
C PHE A 65 -6.52 3.82 10.04
N ARG A 66 -5.25 4.05 10.45
CA ARG A 66 -4.91 4.40 11.83
C ARG A 66 -5.55 5.73 12.23
N ARG A 67 -5.57 6.71 11.32
CA ARG A 67 -6.25 7.99 11.55
C ARG A 67 -7.76 7.80 11.77
N PHE A 68 -8.41 6.98 10.95
CA PHE A 68 -9.84 6.68 11.10
C PHE A 68 -10.18 5.75 12.27
N SER A 69 -9.21 5.00 12.80
CA SER A 69 -9.44 4.05 13.90
C SER A 69 -9.92 4.71 15.20
N TYR A 70 -9.63 6.00 15.37
CA TYR A 70 -10.04 6.78 16.54
C TYR A 70 -11.47 7.32 16.44
N GLU A 71 -12.13 7.18 15.30
CA GLU A 71 -13.48 7.73 15.10
C GLU A 71 -14.55 6.70 15.50
N PRO A 72 -15.27 6.93 16.62
CA PRO A 72 -16.36 6.04 17.01
C PRO A 72 -17.57 6.26 16.12
N ASP A 73 -18.42 5.24 16.01
CA ASP A 73 -19.75 5.41 15.43
C ASP A 73 -20.57 6.38 16.29
N THR A 74 -21.21 7.35 15.65
CA THR A 74 -21.99 8.37 16.35
C THR A 74 -23.47 8.22 16.02
N GLN A 75 -24.32 8.20 17.05
CA GLN A 75 -25.76 8.20 16.89
C GLN A 75 -26.34 9.41 17.61
N THR A 76 -27.05 10.26 16.86
CA THR A 76 -27.67 11.50 17.36
C THR A 76 -29.12 11.56 16.90
N GLY A 77 -30.04 11.19 17.77
CA GLY A 77 -31.47 11.11 17.44
C GLY A 77 -31.73 10.05 16.35
N PRO A 78 -32.45 10.39 15.25
CA PRO A 78 -32.66 9.45 14.14
C PRO A 78 -31.44 9.28 13.23
N LEU A 79 -30.40 10.12 13.36
CA LEU A 79 -29.18 10.05 12.56
C LEU A 79 -28.19 9.05 13.16
N SER A 80 -27.76 8.08 12.36
CA SER A 80 -26.70 7.13 12.70
C SER A 80 -25.57 7.24 11.67
N LEU A 81 -24.37 7.56 12.12
CA LEU A 81 -23.17 7.65 11.28
C LEU A 81 -22.21 6.52 11.65
N GLN A 82 -21.83 5.73 10.65
CA GLN A 82 -20.99 4.54 10.80
C GLN A 82 -19.55 4.86 10.37
N PHE A 83 -18.80 5.52 11.25
CA PHE A 83 -17.41 5.90 10.97
C PHE A 83 -16.44 4.72 11.10
N GLY A 84 -16.72 3.77 11.98
CA GLY A 84 -15.91 2.56 12.17
C GLY A 84 -15.91 1.65 10.93
N ALA A 85 -16.96 1.70 10.11
CA ALA A 85 -17.02 0.97 8.84
C ALA A 85 -15.93 1.42 7.86
N ARG A 86 -15.55 2.70 7.88
CA ARG A 86 -14.50 3.26 7.02
C ARG A 86 -13.13 2.71 7.39
N ALA A 87 -12.81 2.62 8.68
CA ALA A 87 -11.53 2.05 9.14
C ALA A 87 -11.39 0.58 8.71
N LYS A 88 -12.47 -0.20 8.80
CA LYS A 88 -12.50 -1.60 8.35
C LYS A 88 -12.23 -1.75 6.85
N LEU A 89 -12.86 -0.91 6.02
CA LEU A 89 -12.63 -0.92 4.57
C LEU A 89 -11.15 -0.72 4.24
N TRP A 90 -10.50 0.28 4.84
CA TRP A 90 -9.08 0.53 4.61
C TRP A 90 -8.18 -0.58 5.16
N GLN A 91 -8.55 -1.20 6.29
CA GLN A 91 -7.83 -2.35 6.83
C GLN A 91 -7.90 -3.56 5.88
N GLU A 92 -9.06 -3.86 5.30
CA GLU A 92 -9.21 -4.94 4.33
C GLU A 92 -8.35 -4.71 3.09
N GLU A 93 -8.33 -3.48 2.56
CA GLU A 93 -7.47 -3.11 1.42
C GLU A 93 -5.97 -3.20 1.78
N TYR A 94 -5.59 -2.82 3.01
CA TYR A 94 -4.24 -3.01 3.51
C TYR A 94 -3.83 -4.49 3.52
N GLU A 95 -4.68 -5.36 4.07
CA GLU A 95 -4.40 -6.79 4.16
C GLU A 95 -4.31 -7.45 2.77
N LYS A 96 -5.21 -7.10 1.85
CA LYS A 96 -5.15 -7.55 0.45
C LYS A 96 -3.87 -7.11 -0.23
N LEU A 97 -3.48 -5.83 -0.09
CA LEU A 97 -2.26 -5.30 -0.70
C LEU A 97 -1.02 -5.97 -0.09
N LYS A 98 -0.97 -6.13 1.24
CA LYS A 98 0.11 -6.83 1.96
C LYS A 98 0.26 -8.28 1.48
N ALA A 99 -0.85 -8.98 1.30
CA ALA A 99 -0.86 -10.34 0.75
C ALA A 99 -0.35 -10.38 -0.70
N SER A 100 -0.76 -9.42 -1.54
CA SER A 100 -0.29 -9.32 -2.94
C SER A 100 1.21 -9.06 -3.04
N ILE A 101 1.74 -8.20 -2.16
CA ILE A 101 3.15 -7.88 -2.07
C ILE A 101 3.94 -9.11 -1.62
N SER A 102 3.47 -9.82 -0.60
CA SER A 102 4.09 -11.07 -0.12
C SER A 102 4.16 -12.14 -1.21
N LYS A 103 3.04 -12.41 -1.91
CA LYS A 103 3.00 -13.37 -3.02
C LYS A 103 3.97 -13.01 -4.15
N SER A 104 4.17 -11.72 -4.40
CA SER A 104 5.12 -11.24 -5.41
C SER A 104 6.58 -11.55 -5.08
N TYR A 105 6.97 -11.68 -3.81
CA TYR A 105 8.33 -12.07 -3.44
C TYR A 105 8.55 -13.58 -3.44
N LEU A 106 7.47 -14.35 -3.28
CA LEU A 106 7.49 -15.81 -3.28
C LEU A 106 7.35 -16.41 -4.70
N SER A 107 7.17 -15.59 -5.73
CA SER A 107 7.07 -16.11 -7.09
C SER A 107 8.42 -16.60 -7.58
N GLU A 108 8.40 -17.74 -8.26
CA GLU A 108 9.59 -18.38 -8.84
C GLU A 108 10.35 -17.45 -9.79
N SER A 109 9.63 -16.54 -10.46
CA SER A 109 10.19 -15.47 -11.28
C SER A 109 10.95 -14.41 -10.47
N ALA A 110 10.49 -14.05 -9.27
CA ALA A 110 11.17 -13.08 -8.40
C ALA A 110 12.45 -13.66 -7.78
N ILE A 111 12.41 -14.95 -7.42
CA ILE A 111 13.58 -15.71 -6.95
C ILE A 111 14.62 -15.82 -8.07
N LYS A 112 14.19 -16.09 -9.31
CA LYS A 112 15.08 -16.10 -10.49
C LYS A 112 15.63 -14.71 -10.85
N MET A 113 14.90 -13.64 -10.57
CA MET A 113 15.34 -12.26 -10.84
C MET A 113 16.36 -11.73 -9.82
N GLN A 114 16.52 -12.39 -8.67
CA GLN A 114 17.58 -12.14 -7.68
C GLN A 114 18.97 -12.66 -8.12
N GLY A 115 19.14 -12.88 -9.44
CA GLY A 115 20.30 -13.47 -10.07
C GLY A 115 21.66 -13.00 -9.53
N ASP A 116 22.55 -14.00 -9.42
CA ASP A 116 24.01 -13.97 -9.34
C ASP A 116 24.75 -13.16 -8.26
N SER A 117 24.08 -12.37 -7.41
CA SER A 117 24.80 -11.67 -6.33
C SER A 117 25.24 -12.60 -5.18
N TYR A 118 24.60 -13.76 -5.06
CA TYR A 118 24.91 -14.80 -4.08
C TYR A 118 24.83 -16.10 -4.88
N GLY A 119 25.93 -16.85 -4.97
CA GLY A 119 26.08 -17.99 -5.88
C GLY A 119 24.92 -19.01 -5.85
N SER A 120 24.93 -19.90 -6.84
CA SER A 120 23.85 -20.86 -7.13
C SER A 120 23.14 -21.39 -5.87
N PRO A 121 21.79 -21.35 -5.81
CA PRO A 121 21.03 -21.78 -4.63
C PRO A 121 21.43 -23.18 -4.17
N TYR A 122 21.69 -23.33 -2.86
CA TYR A 122 22.06 -24.62 -2.25
C TYR A 122 20.98 -25.69 -2.45
N PHE A 123 19.72 -25.27 -2.60
CA PHE A 123 18.58 -26.11 -2.89
C PHE A 123 17.98 -25.70 -4.24
N TYR A 124 17.80 -26.65 -5.15
CA TYR A 124 17.13 -26.45 -6.43
C TYR A 124 15.90 -27.33 -6.57
N THR A 125 14.96 -26.91 -7.42
CA THR A 125 13.74 -27.66 -7.71
C THR A 125 14.08 -29.05 -8.26
N GLY A 126 13.63 -30.10 -7.59
CA GLY A 126 13.94 -31.50 -7.94
C GLY A 126 14.88 -32.21 -6.95
N MET A 127 15.48 -31.51 -5.98
CA MET A 127 16.40 -32.14 -5.01
C MET A 127 15.74 -33.17 -4.07
N MET A 128 14.39 -33.24 -4.05
CA MET A 128 13.59 -34.20 -3.29
C MET A 128 13.02 -35.33 -4.18
N SER A 129 13.35 -35.39 -5.47
CA SER A 129 12.91 -36.50 -6.33
C SER A 129 13.76 -37.74 -6.05
N MET A 130 13.25 -38.66 -5.23
CA MET A 130 13.73 -40.04 -5.21
C MET A 130 13.12 -40.78 -6.40
N GLU A 131 13.62 -40.52 -7.61
CA GLU A 131 13.50 -41.54 -8.66
C GLU A 131 14.43 -42.68 -8.26
N LYS A 132 13.84 -43.77 -7.75
CA LYS A 132 14.56 -45.04 -7.64
C LYS A 132 14.88 -45.48 -9.06
N GLU A 133 16.10 -45.26 -9.49
CA GLU A 133 16.65 -45.87 -10.69
C GLU A 133 16.70 -47.38 -10.44
N GLY A 134 15.67 -48.07 -10.91
CA GLY A 134 15.57 -49.51 -10.79
C GLY A 134 16.58 -50.18 -11.72
N ARG A 135 17.52 -50.93 -11.14
CA ARG A 135 18.12 -52.10 -11.78
C ARG A 135 18.62 -53.10 -10.75
#